data_AF-A0A7W7M5Y1-F1
#
_entry.id   AF-A0A7W7M5Y1-F1
#
_cell.length_a   1.000
_cell.length_b   1.000
_cell.length_c   1.000
_cell.angle_alpha   90.00
_cell.angle_beta   90.00
_cell.angle_gamma   90.00
#
_symmetry.space_group_name_H-M   'P 1'
#
loop_
_entity.id
_entity.type
_entity.pdbx_description
1 polymer ?
#
loop_
_entity_poly.entity_id
_entity_poly.type
_entity_poly.pdbx_seq_one_letter_code
_entity_poly.pdbx_strand_id
1 'polypeptide(L)' 'MLFRVIRVHDWPTYEGWAWLDGYELNSAGDAVERRSIFVQVSGLRPVGKAPDPRARNARQPAARPSTAPARSARAHR' A
#
# COMPACT_ATOMS: atom_id res chain seq x y z
N MET A 1 4.62 -21.06 -2.82
CA MET A 1 3.66 -19.97 -3.13
C MET A 1 3.91 -18.82 -2.17
N LEU A 2 3.96 -17.59 -2.67
CA LEU A 2 4.16 -16.37 -1.89
C LEU A 2 2.89 -15.52 -1.96
N PHE A 3 2.51 -14.92 -0.83
CA PHE A 3 1.32 -14.09 -0.74
C PHE A 3 1.66 -12.76 -0.07
N ARG A 4 1.41 -11.67 -0.78
CA ARG A 4 1.60 -10.32 -0.25
C ARG A 4 0.27 -9.78 0.26
N VAL A 5 0.16 -9.68 1.58
CA VAL A 5 -1.03 -9.13 2.27
C VAL A 5 -1.14 -7.62 1.99
N ILE A 6 -2.34 -7.18 1.65
CA ILE A 6 -2.70 -5.76 1.49
C ILE A 6 -3.78 -5.31 2.48
N ARG A 7 -4.61 -6.24 2.95
CA ARG A 7 -5.62 -6.01 3.96
C ARG A 7 -5.83 -7.26 4.80
N VAL A 8 -5.97 -7.05 6.10
CA VAL A 8 -6.51 -8.02 7.06
C VAL A 8 -7.93 -7.55 7.36
N HIS A 9 -8.90 -8.45 7.33
CA HIS A 9 -10.28 -8.13 7.73
C HIS A 9 -10.49 -8.43 9.21
N ASP A 10 -11.18 -7.53 9.91
CA ASP A 10 -11.53 -7.67 11.34
C ASP A 10 -12.84 -8.43 11.55
N TRP A 11 -13.20 -9.33 10.61
CA TRP A 11 -14.42 -10.11 10.71
C TRP A 11 -14.32 -11.14 11.85
N PRO A 12 -15.38 -11.34 12.64
CA PRO A 12 -15.36 -12.34 13.70
C PRO A 12 -15.22 -13.74 13.11
N THR A 13 -14.13 -14.42 13.46
CA THR A 13 -13.79 -15.78 13.03
C THR A 13 -13.37 -16.63 14.23
N TYR A 14 -13.01 -17.90 13.99
CA TYR A 14 -12.41 -18.73 15.02
C TYR A 14 -11.08 -18.15 15.52
N GLU A 15 -10.72 -18.50 16.76
CA GLU A 15 -9.47 -18.06 17.39
C GLU A 15 -8.26 -18.42 16.52
N GLY A 16 -7.41 -17.42 16.24
CA GLY A 16 -6.21 -17.59 15.42
C GLY A 16 -6.45 -17.71 13.91
N TRP A 17 -7.70 -17.64 13.44
CA TRP A 17 -8.03 -17.56 12.01
C TRP A 17 -8.22 -16.10 11.56
N ALA A 18 -7.95 -15.83 10.29
CA ALA A 18 -8.13 -14.51 9.71
C ALA A 18 -8.46 -14.59 8.21
N TRP A 19 -9.23 -13.59 7.75
CA TRP A 19 -9.42 -13.31 6.33
C TRP A 19 -8.36 -12.31 5.85
N LEU A 20 -7.64 -12.68 4.79
CA LEU A 20 -6.59 -11.86 4.18
C LEU A 20 -6.91 -11.59 2.71
N ASP A 21 -6.80 -10.33 2.32
CA ASP A 21 -6.72 -9.95 0.91
C ASP A 21 -5.26 -9.66 0.55
N GLY A 22 -4.87 -10.07 -0.64
CA GLY A 22 -3.50 -9.91 -1.10
C GLY A 22 -3.28 -10.38 -2.53
N TYR A 23 -2.01 -10.36 -2.91
CA TYR A 23 -1.56 -10.82 -4.21
C TYR A 23 -0.76 -12.11 -4.10
N GLU A 24 -1.04 -13.09 -4.96
CA GLU A 24 -0.11 -14.17 -5.23
C GLU A 24 1.10 -13.60 -5.99
N LEU A 25 2.30 -14.01 -5.59
CA LEU A 25 3.53 -13.62 -6.26
C LEU A 25 4.11 -14.77 -7.07
N ASN A 26 4.60 -14.46 -8.27
CA ASN A 26 5.40 -15.40 -9.07
C ASN A 26 6.82 -15.55 -8.48
N SER A 27 7.66 -16.36 -9.13
CA SER A 27 9.06 -16.56 -8.74
C SER A 27 9.93 -15.29 -8.85
N ALA A 28 9.55 -14.33 -9.68
CA ALA A 28 10.21 -13.02 -9.78
C ALA A 28 9.75 -12.02 -8.70
N GLY A 29 8.70 -12.34 -7.94
CA GLY A 29 8.12 -11.47 -6.91
C GLY A 29 7.04 -10.52 -7.42
N ASP A 30 6.62 -10.63 -8.68
CA ASP A 30 5.56 -9.81 -9.24
C ASP A 30 4.19 -10.34 -8.83
N ALA A 31 3.26 -9.40 -8.59
CA ALA A 31 1.87 -9.70 -8.29
C ALA A 31 1.16 -10.22 -9.55
N VAL A 32 0.72 -11.48 -9.50
CA VAL A 32 0.08 -12.15 -10.66
C VAL A 32 -1.43 -12.10 -10.56
N GLU A 33 -1.96 -12.34 -9.36
CA GLU A 33 -3.40 -12.45 -9.13
C GLU A 33 -3.76 -11.90 -7.75
N ARG A 34 -4.93 -11.26 -7.62
CA ARG A 34 -5.49 -10.84 -6.34
C ARG A 34 -6.41 -11.93 -5.79
N ARG A 35 -6.20 -12.33 -4.55
CA ARG A 35 -7.01 -13.35 -3.86
C ARG A 35 -7.41 -12.93 -2.45
N SER A 36 -8.54 -13.47 -2.02
CA SER A 36 -9.01 -13.45 -0.63
C SER A 36 -8.89 -14.87 -0.07
N ILE A 37 -8.19 -15.03 1.05
CA ILE A 37 -7.92 -16.34 1.65
C ILE A 37 -8.31 -16.34 3.12
N PHE A 38 -8.81 -17.48 3.60
CA PHE A 38 -9.11 -17.72 5.01
C PHE A 38 -8.08 -18.69 5.58
N VAL A 39 -7.26 -18.24 6.52
CA VAL A 39 -6.08 -18.97 6.97
C VAL A 39 -5.89 -18.89 8.47
N GLN A 40 -5.21 -19.89 9.04
CA GLN A 40 -4.75 -19.86 10.41
C GLN A 40 -3.41 -19.12 10.51
N VAL A 41 -3.38 -18.04 11.30
CA VAL A 41 -2.23 -17.12 11.41
C VAL A 41 -0.97 -17.82 11.90
N SER A 42 -1.09 -18.78 12.83
CA SER A 42 0.04 -19.54 13.35
C SER A 42 0.72 -20.43 12.31
N GLY A 43 0.07 -20.73 11.19
CA GLY A 43 0.65 -21.49 10.08
C GLY A 43 1.46 -20.63 9.10
N LEU A 44 1.40 -19.30 9.23
CA LEU A 44 2.06 -18.38 8.30
C LEU A 44 3.51 -18.16 8.67
N ARG A 45 4.39 -18.09 7.67
CA ARG A 45 5.79 -17.71 7.84
C ARG A 45 6.06 -16.39 7.13
N PRO A 46 6.61 -15.37 7.82
CA PRO A 46 7.01 -14.13 7.18
C PRO A 46 8.17 -14.40 6.23
N VAL A 47 8.07 -13.89 5.00
CA VAL A 47 9.14 -14.01 3.99
C VAL A 47 9.77 -12.65 3.77
N GLY A 48 11.01 -12.49 4.24
CA GLY A 48 11.79 -11.26 4.10
C GLY A 48 11.22 -10.05 4.84
N LYS A 49 11.83 -8.89 4.62
CA LYS A 49 11.33 -7.60 5.13
C LYS A 49 10.30 -7.06 4.15
N ALA A 50 9.04 -6.96 4.57
CA ALA A 50 8.01 -6.32 3.75
C ALA A 50 8.48 -4.90 3.37
N PRO A 51 8.39 -4.50 2.09
CA PRO A 51 8.76 -3.15 1.68
C PRO A 51 7.94 -2.14 2.49
N ASP A 52 8.60 -1.18 3.14
CA ASP A 52 7.93 -0.17 3.94
C ASP A 52 6.93 0.60 3.06
N PRO A 53 5.61 0.49 3.33
CA PRO A 53 4.59 1.19 2.56
C PRO A 53 4.82 2.70 2.56
N ARG A 54 5.36 3.25 3.66
CA ARG A 54 5.59 4.69 3.84
C ARG A 54 6.76 5.20 3.00
N ALA A 55 7.80 4.38 2.80
CA ALA A 55 8.94 4.74 1.96
C ALA A 55 8.55 4.96 0.49
N ARG A 56 7.52 4.25 -0.01
CA ARG A 56 6.98 4.48 -1.37
C ARG A 56 6.15 5.74 -1.46
N ASN A 57 5.30 6.02 -0.46
CA ASN A 57 4.48 7.23 -0.45
C ASN A 57 5.31 8.50 -0.25
N ALA A 58 6.42 8.44 0.51
CA ALA A 58 7.33 9.57 0.69
C ALA A 58 8.06 10.00 -0.61
N ARG A 59 8.15 9.11 -1.61
CA ARG A 59 8.76 9.41 -2.91
C ARG A 59 7.82 10.08 -3.92
N GLN A 60 6.54 10.28 -3.60
CA GLN A 60 5.68 11.15 -4.42
C GLN A 60 5.94 12.60 -4.00
N PRO A 61 6.65 13.41 -4.81
CA PRO A 61 6.71 14.83 -4.56
C PRO A 61 5.30 15.34 -4.81
N ALA A 62 4.67 15.94 -3.80
CA ALA A 62 3.48 16.73 -4.00
C ALA A 62 3.82 17.76 -5.09
N ALA A 63 3.27 17.58 -6.29
CA ALA A 63 3.26 18.61 -7.31
C ALA A 63 2.48 19.79 -6.71
N ARG A 64 3.20 20.71 -6.06
CA ARG A 64 2.66 21.96 -5.57
C ARG A 64 2.21 22.76 -6.80
N PRO A 65 0.93 23.17 -6.91
CA PRO A 65 0.60 24.23 -7.85
C PRO A 65 1.35 25.48 -7.40
N SER A 66 2.26 25.95 -8.24
CA SER A 66 2.96 27.21 -8.07
C SER A 66 1.94 28.36 -8.08
N THR A 67 1.55 28.83 -6.91
CA THR A 67 0.97 30.16 -6.78
C THR A 67 2.14 31.14 -6.77
N ALA A 68 2.32 31.90 -7.86
CA ALA A 68 3.23 33.04 -7.87
C ALA A 68 2.44 34.32 -8.25
N PRO A 69 2.61 35.42 -7.51
CA PRO A 69 1.80 36.63 -7.61
C PRO A 69 2.33 37.57 -8.70
N ALA A 70 1.46 38.19 -9.49
CA ALA A 70 1.84 39.31 -10.35
C ALA A 70 1.58 40.63 -9.62
N ARG A 71 2.68 41.31 -9.32
CA ARG A 71 2.80 42.59 -8.63
C ARG A 71 1.96 43.70 -9.26
N SER A 72 1.51 44.59 -8.39
CA SER A 72 0.97 45.92 -8.67
C SER A 72 1.84 46.71 -9.66
N ALA A 73 1.22 47.29 -10.69
CA ALA A 73 1.74 48.44 -11.41
C ALA A 73 0.85 49.64 -11.11
N ARG A 74 1.47 50.65 -10.51
CA ARG A 74 0.90 51.95 -10.13
C ARG A 74 0.96 52.91 -11.33
N ALA A 75 -0.08 53.74 -11.42
CA ALA A 75 -0.18 55.03 -12.12
C ALA A 75 -0.11 55.05 -13.65
N HIS A 76 -1.11 55.67 -14.30
CA HIS A 76 -1.10 57.10 -14.63
C HIS A 76 -2.32 57.47 -15.48
N ARG A 77 -2.92 58.61 -15.10
CA ARG A 77 -3.68 59.57 -15.92
C ARG A 77 -5.20 59.52 -15.83
#